data_AF-A0A310STQ8-F1
#
_entry.id   AF-A0A310STQ8-F1
#
_cell.length_a   1.000
_cell.length_b   1.000
_cell.length_c   1.000
_cell.angle_alpha   90.00
_cell.angle_beta   90.00
_cell.angle_gamma   90.00
#
_symmetry.space_group_name_H-M   'P 1'
#
loop_
_entity.id
_entity.type
_entity.pdbx_description
1 polymer ?
#
loop_
_entity_poly.entity_id
_entity_poly.type
_entity_poly.pdbx_seq_one_letter_code
_entity_poly.pdbx_strand_id
1 'polypeptide(L)'
;MANAGEDDNGFQFFFTLDSQLDLQNKNLIFGYVTGETIYDMLELEKALVDENDRPLYAPKMIKAELLNNPFSEIIPRIIVKESEEVKDRRKVKIIYVCSIYP
;
A
#
# COMPACT_ATOMS: atom_id res chain seq x y z
N MET A 1 -1.36 -9.47 4.03
CA MET A 1 -1.21 -8.62 5.23
C MET A 1 -0.08 -9.17 6.06
N ALA A 2 0.81 -8.33 6.58
CA ALA A 2 1.80 -8.75 7.56
C ALA A 2 1.14 -8.87 8.94
N ASN A 3 1.57 -9.86 9.72
CA ASN A 3 1.13 -10.16 11.07
C ASN A 3 2.26 -10.88 11.83
N ALA A 4 2.22 -10.85 13.17
CA ALA A 4 3.08 -11.67 14.02
C ALA A 4 2.36 -12.92 14.59
N GLY A 5 1.08 -13.11 14.24
CA GLY A 5 0.26 -14.23 14.69
C GLY A 5 -1.17 -14.19 14.13
N GLU A 6 -2.03 -15.05 14.68
CA GLU A 6 -3.47 -15.05 14.41
C GLU A 6 -4.11 -13.72 14.87
N ASP A 7 -5.06 -13.21 14.08
CA ASP A 7 -5.77 -11.93 14.26
C ASP A 7 -4.93 -10.64 14.44
N ASP A 8 -3.60 -10.70 14.29
CA ASP A 8 -2.66 -9.56 14.38
C ASP A 8 -2.52 -8.77 13.06
N ASN A 9 -3.63 -8.49 12.36
CA ASN A 9 -3.60 -7.73 11.11
C ASN A 9 -3.61 -6.22 11.37
N GLY A 10 -2.43 -5.59 11.29
CA GLY A 10 -2.27 -4.14 11.36
C GLY A 10 -2.39 -3.43 10.00
N PHE A 11 -1.66 -2.33 9.82
CA PHE A 11 -1.57 -1.58 8.56
C PHE A 11 -0.44 -2.06 7.63
N GLN A 12 0.43 -2.95 8.11
CA GLN A 12 1.58 -3.44 7.36
C GLN A 12 1.15 -4.48 6.33
N PHE A 13 1.64 -4.33 5.10
CA PHE A 13 1.43 -5.28 4.01
C PHE A 13 2.74 -5.49 3.25
N PHE A 14 2.78 -6.54 2.46
CA PHE A 14 3.88 -6.90 1.58
C PHE A 14 3.31 -7.35 0.24
N PHE A 15 4.16 -7.38 -0.78
CA PHE A 15 3.86 -8.01 -2.06
C PHE A 15 4.61 -9.34 -2.17
N THR A 16 4.03 -10.32 -2.86
CA THR A 16 4.70 -11.57 -3.21
C THR A 16 5.36 -11.43 -4.59
N LEU A 17 6.67 -11.67 -4.67
CA LEU A 17 7.42 -11.66 -5.94
C LEU A 17 7.25 -12.97 -6.72
N ASP A 18 7.07 -14.09 -6.03
CA ASP A 18 6.79 -15.41 -6.60
C ASP A 18 5.76 -16.16 -5.72
N SER A 19 5.34 -17.34 -6.17
CA SER A 19 4.44 -18.25 -5.47
C SER A 19 5.01 -18.62 -4.10
N GLN A 20 4.22 -18.38 -3.04
CA GLN A 20 4.66 -18.58 -1.67
C GLN A 20 3.63 -19.39 -0.87
N LEU A 21 3.76 -20.72 -0.94
CA LEU A 21 2.88 -21.67 -0.28
C LEU A 21 2.97 -21.60 1.25
N ASP A 22 4.11 -21.17 1.82
CA ASP A 22 4.28 -21.14 3.28
C ASP A 22 3.45 -20.05 3.97
N LEU A 23 2.93 -19.06 3.21
CA LEU A 23 2.04 -18.01 3.73
C LEU A 23 0.55 -18.37 3.58
N GLN A 24 0.23 -19.50 2.92
CA GLN A 24 -1.13 -19.97 2.73
C GLN A 24 -1.82 -20.21 4.08
N ASN A 25 -3.02 -19.66 4.23
CA ASN A 25 -3.82 -19.68 5.47
C ASN A 25 -3.17 -18.97 6.69
N LYS A 26 -2.02 -18.28 6.52
CA LYS A 26 -1.37 -17.48 7.58
C LYS A 26 -1.55 -15.98 7.38
N ASN A 27 -1.53 -15.52 6.12
CA ASN A 27 -1.56 -14.10 5.78
C ASN A 27 -2.76 -13.79 4.88
N LEU A 28 -3.54 -12.76 5.23
CA LEU A 28 -4.70 -12.36 4.45
C LEU A 28 -4.28 -11.74 3.11
N ILE A 29 -4.77 -12.31 2.01
CA ILE A 29 -4.68 -11.75 0.66
C ILE A 29 -5.91 -10.85 0.44
N PHE A 30 -5.68 -9.59 0.08
CA PHE A 30 -6.75 -8.58 -0.10
C PHE A 30 -6.79 -7.94 -1.50
N GLY A 31 -5.87 -8.32 -2.39
CA GLY A 31 -5.76 -7.77 -3.74
C GLY A 31 -4.57 -8.36 -4.50
N TYR A 32 -4.42 -7.95 -5.76
CA TYR A 32 -3.31 -8.34 -6.64
C TYR A 32 -2.89 -7.14 -7.51
N VAL A 33 -1.66 -7.18 -8.04
CA VAL A 33 -1.13 -6.14 -8.94
C VAL A 33 -1.60 -6.43 -10.37
N THR A 34 -2.09 -5.41 -11.07
CA THR A 34 -2.56 -5.51 -12.46
C THR A 34 -1.39 -5.61 -13.44
N GLY A 35 -1.55 -6.38 -14.53
CA GLY A 35 -0.48 -6.66 -15.50
C GLY A 35 0.26 -5.44 -16.05
N GLU A 36 -0.41 -4.30 -16.18
CA GLU A 36 0.17 -3.03 -16.65
C GLU A 36 1.26 -2.46 -15.72
N THR A 37 1.24 -2.80 -14.42
CA THR A 37 2.13 -2.26 -13.38
C THR A 37 2.99 -3.33 -12.68
N ILE A 38 3.00 -4.57 -13.19
CA ILE A 38 3.84 -5.65 -12.64
C ILE A 38 5.34 -5.32 -12.77
N TYR A 39 5.77 -4.69 -13.86
CA TYR A 39 7.18 -4.35 -14.06
C TYR A 39 7.71 -3.33 -13.04
N ASP A 40 6.90 -2.34 -12.65
CA ASP A 40 7.22 -1.37 -11.61
C ASP A 40 7.41 -2.05 -10.24
N MET A 41 6.62 -3.10 -9.98
CA MET A 41 6.72 -3.91 -8.77
C MET A 41 7.98 -4.81 -8.79
N LEU A 42 8.33 -5.40 -9.94
CA LEU A 42 9.57 -6.17 -10.12
C LEU A 42 10.83 -5.31 -10.09
N GLU A 43 10.73 -3.99 -10.22
CA GLU A 43 11.88 -3.10 -10.00
C GLU A 43 12.27 -3.02 -8.52
N LEU A 44 11.32 -3.23 -7.60
CA LEU A 44 11.56 -3.23 -6.15
C LEU A 44 12.45 -4.39 -5.69
N GLU A 45 12.40 -5.52 -6.39
CA GLU A 45 13.27 -6.69 -6.15
C GLU A 45 14.76 -6.38 -6.37
N LYS A 46 15.06 -5.41 -7.24
CA LYS A 46 16.44 -5.05 -7.61
C LYS A 46 17.12 -4.13 -6.58
N ALA A 47 16.42 -3.77 -5.51
CA ALA A 47 16.96 -2.92 -4.46
C ALA A 47 18.09 -3.64 -3.69
N LEU A 48 19.25 -3.00 -3.57
CA LEU A 48 20.34 -3.51 -2.73
C LEU A 48 19.93 -3.48 -1.26
N VAL A 49 20.10 -4.60 -0.56
CA VAL A 49 19.77 -4.75 0.88
C VAL A 49 21.02 -4.86 1.75
N ASP A 50 20.85 -4.57 3.05
CA ASP A 50 21.84 -4.83 4.10
C ASP A 50 21.71 -6.26 4.67
N GLU A 51 22.49 -6.56 5.71
CA GLU A 51 22.51 -7.86 6.41
C GLU A 51 21.21 -8.22 7.16
N ASN A 52 20.25 -7.28 7.25
CA ASN A 52 18.95 -7.44 7.91
C ASN A 52 17.78 -7.37 6.90
N ASP A 53 18.05 -7.65 5.62
CA ASP A 53 17.13 -7.53 4.49
C ASP A 53 16.50 -6.14 4.31
N ARG A 54 17.16 -5.07 4.82
CA ARG A 54 16.67 -3.70 4.67
C ARG A 54 17.28 -3.05 3.43
N PRO A 55 16.48 -2.48 2.51
CA PRO A 55 17.02 -1.76 1.37
C PRO A 55 17.90 -0.58 1.81
N LEU A 56 19.10 -0.49 1.23
CA LEU A 56 20.03 0.64 1.42
C LEU A 56 19.38 1.97 0.99
N TYR A 57 18.54 1.90 -0.05
CA TYR A 57 17.71 2.99 -0.53
C TYR A 57 16.26 2.52 -0.56
N ALA A 58 15.55 2.71 0.56
CA ALA A 58 14.18 2.24 0.72
C ALA A 58 13.19 2.93 -0.25
N PRO A 59 12.47 2.17 -1.09
CA PRO A 59 11.37 2.69 -1.90
C PRO A 59 10.31 3.39 -1.05
N LYS A 60 9.72 4.48 -1.57
CA LYS A 60 8.71 5.28 -0.85
C LYS A 60 7.42 5.38 -1.65
N MET A 61 6.30 5.19 -0.96
CA MET A 61 4.98 5.54 -1.49
C MET A 61 4.82 7.07 -1.43
N ILE A 62 5.02 7.75 -2.56
CA ILE A 62 5.03 9.22 -2.65
C ILE A 62 3.61 9.80 -2.62
N LYS A 63 2.75 9.22 -3.45
CA LYS A 63 1.38 9.63 -3.75
C LYS A 63 0.66 8.40 -4.28
N ALA A 64 -0.50 8.63 -4.93
CA ALA A 64 -1.51 7.63 -5.14
C ALA A 64 -2.80 8.07 -5.96
N GLU A 65 -3.82 7.18 -6.14
CA GLU A 65 -5.20 7.32 -6.74
C GLU A 65 -6.17 6.14 -6.38
N LEU A 66 -7.22 6.31 -5.54
CA LEU A 66 -8.24 5.26 -5.27
C LEU A 66 -9.26 5.31 -6.41
N LEU A 67 -9.11 4.40 -7.37
CA LEU A 67 -9.81 4.49 -8.66
C LEU A 67 -11.30 4.11 -8.57
N ASN A 68 -11.64 3.16 -7.70
CA ASN A 68 -13.01 2.70 -7.48
C ASN A 68 -13.22 2.44 -5.98
N ASN A 69 -14.19 3.11 -5.37
CA ASN A 69 -14.55 2.90 -3.96
C ASN A 69 -15.90 2.18 -3.85
N PRO A 70 -15.93 0.87 -3.53
CA PRO A 70 -17.19 0.16 -3.30
C PRO A 70 -17.86 0.51 -1.96
N PHE A 71 -17.15 1.18 -1.03
CA PHE A 71 -17.64 1.53 0.31
C PHE A 71 -17.71 3.05 0.48
N SER A 72 -18.71 3.66 -0.15
CA SER A 72 -18.94 5.11 -0.16
C SER A 72 -19.21 5.73 1.23
N GLU A 73 -19.60 4.90 2.19
CA GLU A 73 -19.93 5.23 3.58
C GLU A 73 -18.70 5.30 4.52
N ILE A 74 -17.53 4.83 4.07
CA ILE A 74 -16.30 4.90 4.87
C ILE A 74 -15.80 6.35 4.88
N ILE A 75 -15.93 7.01 6.03
CA ILE A 75 -15.42 8.38 6.25
C ILE A 75 -13.99 8.32 6.81
N PRO A 76 -12.99 8.87 6.09
CA PRO A 76 -11.61 8.95 6.57
C PRO A 76 -11.48 9.87 7.79
N ARG A 77 -10.77 9.39 8.82
CA ARG A 77 -10.58 10.10 10.10
C ARG A 77 -9.85 11.45 9.98
N ILE A 78 -9.11 11.67 8.89
CA ILE A 78 -8.30 12.88 8.66
C ILE A 78 -9.17 14.13 8.44
N ILE A 79 -10.38 13.97 7.86
CA ILE A 79 -11.28 15.08 7.52
C ILE A 79 -11.65 15.95 8.75
N VAL A 80 -11.63 15.37 9.95
CA VAL A 80 -12.01 16.06 11.20
C VAL A 80 -10.97 17.08 11.68
N LYS A 81 -9.73 17.06 11.14
CA LYS A 81 -8.68 18.02 11.55
C LYS A 81 -8.48 19.20 10.60
N GLU A 82 -8.94 19.13 9.36
CA GLU A 82 -8.75 20.20 8.36
C GLU A 82 -9.94 21.16 8.26
N SER A 83 -11.06 20.90 8.94
CA SER A 83 -12.31 21.68 8.76
C SER A 83 -12.31 23.08 9.39
N GLU A 84 -11.26 23.50 10.10
CA GLU A 84 -11.15 24.88 10.63
C GLU A 84 -10.36 25.83 9.72
N GLU A 85 -9.59 25.33 8.74
CA GLU A 85 -8.85 26.18 7.79
C GLU A 85 -9.12 25.83 6.33
N VAL A 86 -9.33 26.86 5.52
CA VAL A 86 -9.53 26.85 4.05
C VAL A 86 -10.92 26.40 3.55
N LYS A 87 -11.78 27.42 3.36
CA LYS A 87 -12.86 27.38 2.37
C LYS A 87 -12.29 27.35 0.95
N ASP A 88 -12.18 26.18 0.31
CA ASP A 88 -12.46 26.08 -1.13
C ASP A 88 -13.03 24.70 -1.53
N ARG A 89 -13.96 24.70 -2.48
CA ARG A 89 -14.76 23.54 -2.87
C ARG A 89 -14.08 22.73 -3.96
N ARG A 90 -13.20 21.80 -3.60
CA ARG A 90 -12.79 20.70 -4.51
C ARG A 90 -12.86 19.37 -3.79
N LYS A 91 -13.49 18.39 -4.45
CA LYS A 91 -13.75 17.04 -3.92
C LYS A 91 -12.44 16.46 -3.34
N VAL A 92 -12.47 16.05 -2.07
CA VAL A 92 -11.32 15.39 -1.43
C VAL A 92 -11.03 14.09 -2.20
N LYS A 93 -9.97 14.12 -3.00
CA LYS A 93 -9.58 13.01 -3.86
C LYS A 93 -8.68 12.11 -3.02
N ILE A 94 -9.25 11.05 -2.46
CA ILE A 94 -8.51 10.07 -1.67
C ILE A 94 -8.01 8.97 -2.59
N ILE A 95 -6.81 8.50 -2.28
CA ILE A 95 -5.81 8.36 -3.32
C ILE A 95 -4.91 7.19 -2.85
N TYR A 96 -5.01 5.97 -3.45
CA TYR A 96 -4.09 4.78 -3.30
C TYR A 96 -3.54 4.19 -4.65
N VAL A 97 -2.32 4.56 -5.08
CA VAL A 97 -1.55 4.08 -6.27
C VAL A 97 -0.08 4.01 -5.90
N CYS A 98 0.63 2.93 -6.19
CA CYS A 98 2.06 2.84 -5.91
C CYS A 98 2.87 3.50 -7.03
N SER A 99 2.97 4.84 -7.03
CA SER A 99 4.01 5.52 -7.81
C SER A 99 5.28 5.61 -6.98
N ILE A 100 6.09 4.56 -7.09
CA ILE A 100 7.46 4.54 -6.61
C ILE A 100 8.31 5.08 -7.76
N TYR A 101 8.91 6.25 -7.58
CA TYR A 101 9.99 6.74 -8.43
C TYR A 101 11.33 6.46 -7.72
N PRO A 102 12.42 6.24 -8.47
CA PRO A 102 13.76 6.01 -7.91
C PRO A 102 14.32 7.23 -7.15
#